data_AF-A0A962NQC5-F1
#
_entry.id   AF-A0A962NQC5-F1
#
_cell.length_a   1.000
_cell.length_b   1.000
_cell.length_c   1.000
_cell.angle_alpha   90.00
_cell.angle_beta   90.00
_cell.angle_gamma   90.00
#
_symmetry.space_group_name_H-M   'P 1'
#
loop_
_entity.id
_entity.type
_entity.pdbx_description
1 polymer ?
#
loop_
_entity_poly.entity_id
_entity_poly.type
_entity_poly.pdbx_seq_one_letter_code
_entity_poly.pdbx_strand_id
1 'polypeptide(L)'
;MFDQEFFPTPPAITAKMRARISKNAQYFLEPNAGKGDLAEAIRGERGYDRKKVDCIEISPELCAILQDKDFPVVGTDWLEYDGVCYYDAIVMNPPFSNGDAHLLKAWDFLHDGEIVCLLNEETILNPHTKNRKRLAVIIEQHGDVEYLGDCFSTAERKTGVRVALVYLKKEAEDDRVDLWTNESQERDIADDIQAGNIPAVMDSLGNMQHYYDAANIHMFKAFQHIRKAAIYMEANGHDYLKSDYDNILPLALENINATKAEFSKIHRNKSWHKVFSRMEFHKWLDQKQRNELIRDIDRNGNIPFTKENIKGTLQNIFEQRQRLFEQSVANVFD
;
A
#
# COMPACT_ATOMS: atom_id res chain seq x y z
N MET A 1 20.05 -1.77 -35.54
CA MET A 1 19.93 -0.31 -35.74
C MET A 1 18.78 0.10 -34.87
N PHE A 2 18.99 0.92 -33.84
CA PHE A 2 17.93 1.25 -32.87
C PHE A 2 16.79 2.05 -33.53
N ASP A 3 15.59 1.94 -32.96
CA ASP A 3 14.37 2.63 -33.43
C ASP A 3 14.59 4.15 -33.59
N GLN A 4 13.85 4.81 -34.49
CA GLN A 4 13.98 6.25 -34.72
C GLN A 4 13.58 7.11 -33.50
N GLU A 5 12.78 6.57 -32.59
CA GLU A 5 12.29 7.27 -31.40
C GLU A 5 13.00 6.89 -30.10
N PHE A 6 14.06 6.07 -30.16
CA PHE A 6 14.85 5.71 -28.99
C PHE A 6 15.79 6.85 -28.55
N PHE A 7 15.50 7.52 -27.43
CA PHE A 7 16.36 8.57 -26.85
C PHE A 7 16.75 8.23 -25.40
N PRO A 8 17.99 7.73 -25.16
CA PRO A 8 18.45 7.43 -23.81
C PRO A 8 18.39 8.65 -22.89
N THR A 9 17.86 8.48 -21.67
CA THR A 9 17.68 9.59 -20.73
C THR A 9 19.03 10.09 -20.20
N PRO A 10 19.35 11.40 -20.31
CA PRO A 10 20.62 11.92 -19.84
C PRO A 10 20.76 11.79 -18.32
N PRO A 11 21.95 11.49 -17.77
CA PRO A 11 22.15 11.23 -16.34
C PRO A 11 21.62 12.34 -15.41
N ALA A 12 21.76 13.60 -15.81
CA ALA A 12 21.26 14.75 -15.05
C ALA A 12 19.73 14.76 -14.94
N ILE A 13 19.02 14.33 -15.99
CA ILE A 13 17.56 14.23 -16.00
C ILE A 13 17.12 13.01 -15.22
N THR A 14 17.82 11.89 -15.40
CA THR A 14 17.59 10.67 -14.64
C THR A 14 17.66 10.94 -13.14
N ALA A 15 18.65 11.70 -12.66
CA ALA A 15 18.79 12.11 -11.27
C ALA A 15 17.64 13.01 -10.77
N LYS A 16 17.07 13.86 -11.64
CA LYS A 16 15.87 14.65 -11.32
C LYS A 16 14.62 13.77 -11.19
N MET A 17 14.43 12.82 -12.11
CA MET A 17 13.26 11.91 -12.12
C MET A 17 13.17 11.07 -10.84
N ARG A 18 14.14 10.18 -10.63
CA ARG A 18 15.05 10.42 -9.53
C ARG A 18 14.48 10.84 -8.17
N ALA A 19 14.80 12.09 -7.88
CA ALA A 19 14.54 12.78 -6.64
C ALA A 19 13.05 13.05 -6.37
N ARG A 20 12.17 12.93 -7.38
CA ARG A 20 10.72 13.09 -7.19
C ARG A 20 10.07 11.90 -6.50
N ILE A 21 10.66 10.70 -6.63
CA ILE A 21 10.08 9.46 -6.12
C ILE A 21 10.34 9.33 -4.62
N SER A 22 9.30 8.98 -3.87
CA SER A 22 9.33 8.60 -2.47
C SER A 22 10.46 7.63 -2.14
N LYS A 23 11.09 7.84 -0.98
CA LYS A 23 12.18 6.97 -0.48
C LYS A 23 11.70 5.57 -0.10
N ASN A 24 10.40 5.42 0.16
CA ASN A 24 9.82 4.15 0.60
C ASN A 24 9.46 3.24 -0.58
N ALA A 25 9.36 3.77 -1.80
CA ALA A 25 9.09 2.98 -3.00
C ALA A 25 10.12 1.84 -3.14
N GLN A 26 9.64 0.63 -3.39
CA GLN A 26 10.45 -0.58 -3.53
C GLN A 26 10.28 -1.20 -4.90
N TYR A 27 9.07 -1.25 -5.45
CA TYR A 27 8.77 -1.90 -6.72
C TYR A 27 8.53 -0.85 -7.81
N PHE A 28 9.25 -0.98 -8.91
CA PHE A 28 9.28 -0.02 -10.01
C PHE A 28 8.93 -0.71 -11.32
N LEU A 29 8.22 0.02 -12.17
CA LEU A 29 8.05 -0.34 -13.58
C LEU A 29 8.68 0.75 -14.45
N GLU A 30 9.51 0.32 -15.40
CA GLU A 30 10.00 1.16 -16.49
C GLU A 30 9.43 0.68 -17.84
N PRO A 31 8.33 1.28 -18.29
CA PRO A 31 7.88 1.17 -19.66
C PRO A 31 8.85 1.86 -20.63
N ASN A 32 9.00 1.28 -21.83
CA ASN A 32 9.90 1.79 -22.86
C ASN A 32 11.34 1.90 -22.36
N ALA A 33 11.81 0.86 -21.67
CA ALA A 33 13.07 0.89 -20.94
C ALA A 33 14.30 1.11 -21.83
N GLY A 34 14.19 0.81 -23.12
CA GLY A 34 15.28 0.88 -24.07
C GLY A 34 16.47 0.05 -23.59
N LYS A 35 17.64 0.69 -23.42
CA LYS A 35 18.83 -0.01 -22.91
C LYS A 35 18.94 -0.05 -21.37
N GLY A 36 17.94 0.48 -20.66
CA GLY A 36 17.82 0.42 -19.19
C GLY A 36 18.63 1.47 -18.42
N ASP A 37 18.95 2.63 -19.01
CA ASP A 37 19.73 3.67 -18.32
C ASP A 37 18.98 4.24 -17.11
N LEU A 38 17.65 4.37 -17.21
CA LEU A 38 16.81 4.83 -16.12
C LEU A 38 16.64 3.73 -15.05
N ALA A 39 16.48 2.46 -15.45
CA ALA A 39 16.44 1.30 -14.55
C ALA A 39 17.74 1.17 -13.75
N GLU A 40 18.88 1.35 -14.43
CA GLU A 40 20.19 1.35 -13.78
C GLU A 40 20.34 2.48 -12.78
N ALA A 41 19.83 3.68 -13.09
CA ALA A 41 19.89 4.79 -12.16
C ALA A 41 18.96 4.63 -10.96
N ILE A 42 17.79 3.99 -11.15
CA ILE A 42 16.89 3.60 -10.06
C ILE A 42 17.60 2.60 -9.14
N ARG A 43 18.27 1.60 -9.73
CA ARG A 43 19.06 0.58 -9.03
C ARG A 43 20.25 1.16 -8.26
N GLY A 44 21.03 2.03 -8.91
CA GLY A 44 22.42 2.35 -8.53
C GLY A 44 22.64 3.09 -7.20
N GLU A 45 21.69 3.87 -6.71
CA GLU A 45 21.93 4.74 -5.54
C GLU A 45 21.23 4.29 -4.26
N ARG A 46 20.16 3.50 -4.39
CA ARG A 46 19.38 3.03 -3.24
C ARG A 46 19.69 1.57 -2.85
N GLY A 47 20.60 0.91 -3.58
CA GLY A 47 21.00 -0.47 -3.30
C GLY A 47 19.86 -1.47 -3.45
N TYR A 48 18.86 -1.16 -4.28
CA TYR A 48 17.71 -2.04 -4.50
C TYR A 48 18.14 -3.36 -5.15
N ASP A 49 17.47 -4.45 -4.75
CA ASP A 49 17.62 -5.76 -5.39
C ASP A 49 17.25 -5.66 -6.89
N ARG A 50 17.95 -6.42 -7.74
CA ARG A 50 17.80 -6.42 -9.21
C ARG A 50 16.37 -6.76 -9.66
N LYS A 51 15.62 -7.49 -8.84
CA LYS A 51 14.25 -7.96 -9.10
C LYS A 51 13.15 -6.94 -8.79
N LYS A 52 13.52 -5.69 -8.52
CA LYS A 52 12.60 -4.64 -8.09
C LYS A 52 12.26 -3.62 -9.18
N VAL A 53 12.89 -3.72 -10.35
CA VAL A 53 12.63 -2.84 -11.50
C VAL A 53 12.27 -3.70 -12.68
N ASP A 54 10.98 -3.82 -12.94
CA ASP A 54 10.47 -4.53 -14.11
C ASP A 54 10.51 -3.60 -15.33
N CYS A 55 10.94 -4.14 -16.47
CA CYS A 55 11.10 -3.41 -17.72
C CYS A 55 10.12 -3.93 -18.78
N ILE A 56 9.60 -3.02 -19.61
CA ILE A 56 8.85 -3.36 -20.83
C ILE A 56 9.51 -2.68 -22.00
N GLU A 57 9.85 -3.45 -23.04
CA GLU A 57 10.55 -2.95 -24.21
C GLU A 57 10.10 -3.69 -25.48
N ILE A 58 9.86 -2.92 -26.55
CA ILE A 58 9.29 -3.43 -27.80
C ILE A 58 10.37 -3.96 -28.75
N SER A 59 11.59 -3.40 -28.70
CA SER A 59 12.72 -3.85 -29.51
C SER A 59 13.35 -5.13 -28.92
N PRO A 60 13.35 -6.25 -29.66
CA PRO A 60 13.99 -7.48 -29.19
C PRO A 60 15.49 -7.32 -28.88
N GLU A 61 16.19 -6.45 -29.61
CA GLU A 61 17.60 -6.16 -29.38
C GLU A 61 17.84 -5.42 -28.05
N LEU A 62 16.96 -4.47 -27.72
CA LEU A 62 17.02 -3.75 -26.45
C LEU A 62 16.59 -4.66 -25.28
N CYS A 63 15.61 -5.55 -25.49
CA CYS A 63 15.28 -6.61 -24.54
C CYS A 63 16.48 -7.51 -24.22
N ALA A 64 17.25 -7.92 -25.24
CA ALA A 64 18.45 -8.73 -25.02
C ALA A 64 19.49 -7.97 -24.16
N ILE A 65 19.67 -6.66 -24.41
CA ILE A 65 20.56 -5.82 -23.60
C ILE A 65 20.07 -5.71 -22.15
N LEU A 66 18.76 -5.56 -21.93
CA LEU A 66 18.16 -5.52 -20.59
C LEU A 66 18.37 -6.85 -19.84
N GLN A 67 18.17 -7.98 -20.53
CA GLN A 67 18.40 -9.32 -20.00
C GLN A 67 19.87 -9.56 -19.66
N ASP A 68 20.81 -9.16 -20.53
CA ASP A 68 22.25 -9.21 -20.28
C ASP A 68 22.67 -8.37 -19.06
N LYS A 69 21.89 -7.32 -18.74
CA LYS A 69 22.05 -6.46 -17.56
C LYS A 69 21.31 -6.98 -16.31
N ASP A 70 20.75 -8.19 -16.37
CA ASP A 70 19.95 -8.84 -15.34
C ASP A 70 18.65 -8.10 -14.96
N PHE A 71 18.02 -7.36 -15.88
CA PHE A 71 16.70 -6.76 -15.66
C PHE A 71 15.56 -7.71 -16.08
N PRO A 72 14.50 -7.87 -15.25
CA PRO A 72 13.29 -8.57 -15.67
C PRO A 72 12.58 -7.83 -16.81
N VAL A 73 12.36 -8.53 -17.92
CA VAL A 73 11.53 -8.04 -19.03
C VAL A 73 10.18 -8.73 -18.96
N VAL A 74 9.14 -8.00 -18.54
CA VAL A 74 7.81 -8.56 -18.20
C VAL A 74 6.78 -8.43 -19.32
N GLY A 75 7.10 -7.67 -20.38
CA GLY A 75 6.23 -7.45 -21.52
C GLY A 75 6.98 -6.82 -22.68
N THR A 76 6.32 -6.78 -23.85
CA THR A 76 6.88 -6.24 -25.09
C THR A 76 6.27 -4.89 -25.48
N ASP A 77 4.95 -4.79 -25.48
CA ASP A 77 4.25 -3.53 -25.77
C ASP A 77 3.56 -3.00 -24.51
N TRP A 78 3.95 -1.80 -24.06
CA TRP A 78 3.38 -1.16 -22.89
C TRP A 78 1.90 -0.78 -23.07
N LEU A 79 1.49 -0.38 -24.28
CA LEU A 79 0.11 0.04 -24.50
C LEU A 79 -0.84 -1.16 -24.44
N GLU A 80 -0.36 -2.33 -24.86
CA GLU A 80 -1.11 -3.60 -24.84
C GLU A 80 -0.93 -4.41 -23.54
N TYR A 81 0.03 -4.04 -22.67
CA TYR A 81 0.31 -4.77 -21.44
C TYR A 81 -0.89 -4.79 -20.48
N ASP A 82 -1.27 -5.97 -20.04
CA ASP A 82 -2.43 -6.26 -19.19
C ASP A 82 -2.05 -7.00 -17.89
N GLY A 83 -0.78 -6.91 -17.50
CA GLY A 83 -0.28 -7.54 -16.28
C GLY A 83 -0.88 -6.97 -14.99
N VAL A 84 -0.51 -7.59 -13.87
CA VAL A 84 -0.99 -7.16 -12.55
C VAL A 84 -0.16 -5.97 -12.06
N CYS A 85 -0.83 -4.91 -11.60
CA CYS A 85 -0.14 -3.75 -11.02
C CYS A 85 0.17 -3.98 -9.53
N TYR A 86 1.46 -4.06 -9.19
CA TYR A 86 1.98 -4.14 -7.81
C TYR A 86 3.11 -3.14 -7.56
N TYR A 87 3.21 -2.10 -8.40
CA TYR A 87 4.32 -1.16 -8.39
C TYR A 87 4.02 0.04 -7.49
N ASP A 88 5.02 0.49 -6.74
CA ASP A 88 4.97 1.73 -5.98
C ASP A 88 5.18 2.96 -6.88
N ALA A 89 5.96 2.78 -7.97
CA ALA A 89 6.23 3.86 -8.91
C ALA A 89 6.41 3.37 -10.36
N ILE A 90 5.92 4.17 -11.31
CA ILE A 90 6.20 4.02 -12.74
C ILE A 90 7.10 5.17 -13.17
N VAL A 91 8.25 4.85 -13.77
CA VAL A 91 9.23 5.84 -14.20
C VAL A 91 9.51 5.61 -15.67
N MET A 92 9.28 6.62 -16.52
CA MET A 92 9.22 6.38 -17.97
C MET A 92 9.74 7.55 -18.80
N ASN A 93 10.35 7.21 -19.92
CA ASN A 93 10.73 8.12 -21.00
C ASN A 93 10.15 7.59 -22.32
N PRO A 94 8.83 7.72 -22.53
CA PRO A 94 8.16 7.19 -23.70
C PRO A 94 8.59 7.91 -24.99
N PRO A 95 8.27 7.36 -26.17
CA PRO A 95 8.44 8.07 -27.43
C PRO A 95 7.72 9.43 -27.43
N PHE A 96 8.40 10.49 -27.87
CA PHE A 96 7.87 11.86 -27.79
C PHE A 96 6.64 12.10 -28.67
N SER A 97 6.41 11.28 -29.70
CA SER A 97 5.30 11.40 -30.64
C SER A 97 3.94 11.03 -30.02
N ASN A 98 3.93 10.07 -29.08
CA ASN A 98 2.71 9.49 -28.49
C ASN A 98 2.74 9.42 -26.96
N GLY A 99 3.63 10.20 -26.31
CA GLY A 99 3.80 10.18 -24.86
C GLY A 99 2.53 10.46 -24.05
N ASP A 100 1.52 11.14 -24.63
CA ASP A 100 0.22 11.31 -23.97
C ASP A 100 -0.53 10.00 -23.77
N ALA A 101 -0.53 9.12 -24.76
CA ALA A 101 -1.14 7.79 -24.66
C ALA A 101 -0.43 6.93 -23.60
N HIS A 102 0.91 6.96 -23.58
CA HIS A 102 1.70 6.20 -22.62
C HIS A 102 1.51 6.68 -21.18
N LEU A 103 1.47 8.00 -20.93
CA LEU A 103 1.22 8.54 -19.59
C LEU A 103 -0.21 8.24 -19.12
N LEU A 104 -1.20 8.31 -20.01
CA LEU A 104 -2.57 7.91 -19.67
C LEU A 104 -2.66 6.43 -19.33
N LYS A 105 -1.99 5.55 -20.10
CA LYS A 105 -1.90 4.13 -19.78
C LYS A 105 -1.29 3.91 -18.40
N ALA A 106 -0.22 4.62 -18.04
CA ALA A 106 0.38 4.54 -16.71
C ALA A 106 -0.58 4.98 -15.60
N TRP A 107 -1.32 6.07 -15.81
CA TRP A 107 -2.33 6.54 -14.86
C TRP A 107 -3.48 5.54 -14.66
N ASP A 108 -3.92 4.91 -15.74
CA ASP A 108 -5.01 3.93 -15.70
C ASP A 108 -4.57 2.58 -15.13
N PHE A 109 -3.32 2.20 -15.35
CA PHE A 109 -2.72 0.96 -14.87
C PHE A 109 -2.33 1.02 -13.39
N LEU A 110 -1.77 2.14 -12.92
CA LEU A 110 -1.32 2.28 -11.54
C LEU A 110 -2.52 2.31 -10.59
N HIS A 111 -2.51 1.50 -9.54
CA HIS A 111 -3.58 1.52 -8.54
C HIS A 111 -3.37 2.63 -7.50
N ASP A 112 -2.22 2.62 -6.83
CA ASP A 112 -1.77 3.58 -5.81
C ASP A 112 -0.25 3.75 -5.98
N GLY A 113 0.26 4.98 -5.91
CA GLY A 113 1.70 5.24 -6.04
C GLY A 113 2.05 6.48 -6.84
N GLU A 114 3.24 6.49 -7.43
CA GLU A 114 3.83 7.65 -8.11
C GLU A 114 4.14 7.37 -9.58
N ILE A 115 4.00 8.40 -10.43
CA ILE A 115 4.40 8.33 -11.83
C ILE A 115 5.35 9.49 -12.12
N VAL A 116 6.50 9.19 -12.72
CA VAL A 116 7.44 10.20 -13.23
C VAL A 116 7.66 9.95 -14.71
N CYS A 117 7.26 10.91 -15.54
CA CYS A 117 7.26 10.77 -16.98
C CYS A 117 7.92 11.97 -17.67
N LEU A 118 8.79 11.69 -18.65
CA LEU A 118 9.29 12.72 -19.57
C LEU A 118 8.38 12.83 -20.79
N LEU A 119 7.90 14.03 -21.07
CA LEU A 119 7.07 14.32 -22.23
C LEU A 119 7.62 15.50 -23.03
N ASN A 120 7.20 15.62 -24.28
CA ASN A 120 7.34 16.87 -25.02
C ASN A 120 6.54 17.98 -24.33
N GLU A 121 7.13 19.16 -24.11
CA GLU A 121 6.45 20.31 -23.50
C GLU A 121 5.15 20.67 -24.24
N GLU A 122 5.12 20.52 -25.58
CA GLU A 122 3.95 20.81 -26.40
C GLU A 122 2.75 19.92 -26.08
N THR A 123 2.99 18.70 -25.57
CA THR A 123 1.92 17.79 -25.12
C THR A 123 1.09 18.40 -23.98
N ILE A 124 1.72 19.23 -23.16
CA ILE A 124 1.10 19.88 -22.00
C ILE A 124 0.62 21.29 -22.37
N LEU A 125 1.42 22.05 -23.10
CA LEU A 125 1.12 23.44 -23.47
C LEU A 125 0.02 23.56 -24.53
N ASN A 126 -0.24 22.52 -25.32
CA ASN A 126 -1.25 22.52 -26.38
C ASN A 126 -2.26 21.36 -26.20
N PRO A 127 -3.20 21.46 -25.24
CA PRO A 127 -4.20 20.43 -24.95
C PRO A 127 -5.38 20.47 -25.94
N HIS A 128 -5.11 20.23 -27.21
CA HIS A 128 -6.15 20.24 -28.26
C HIS A 128 -6.81 18.87 -28.46
N THR A 129 -6.10 17.76 -28.18
CA THR A 129 -6.63 16.40 -28.30
C THR A 129 -7.41 15.99 -27.05
N LYS A 130 -8.29 14.99 -27.17
CA LYS A 130 -9.03 14.42 -26.02
C LYS A 130 -8.07 13.91 -24.94
N ASN A 131 -7.00 13.24 -25.34
CA ASN A 131 -6.00 12.68 -24.44
C ASN A 131 -5.26 13.78 -23.67
N ARG A 132 -4.77 14.82 -24.36
CA ARG A 132 -4.06 15.93 -23.71
C ARG A 132 -4.96 16.74 -22.77
N LYS A 133 -6.24 16.92 -23.12
CA LYS A 133 -7.22 17.53 -22.21
C LYS A 133 -7.42 16.70 -20.95
N ARG A 134 -7.53 15.38 -21.08
CA ARG A 134 -7.62 14.47 -19.94
C ARG A 134 -6.37 14.53 -19.06
N LEU A 135 -5.19 14.54 -19.67
CA LEU A 135 -3.92 14.68 -18.95
C LEU A 135 -3.83 16.00 -18.19
N ALA A 136 -4.23 17.12 -18.80
CA ALA A 136 -4.21 18.42 -18.13
C ALA A 136 -5.03 18.40 -16.82
N VAL A 137 -6.22 17.79 -16.84
CA VAL A 137 -7.06 17.62 -15.64
C VAL A 137 -6.39 16.73 -14.60
N ILE A 138 -5.81 15.60 -15.01
CA ILE A 138 -5.12 14.67 -14.09
C ILE A 138 -3.92 15.36 -13.43
N ILE A 139 -3.11 16.07 -14.22
CA ILE A 139 -1.95 16.81 -13.73
C ILE A 139 -2.37 17.87 -12.72
N GLU A 140 -3.41 18.66 -13.03
CA GLU A 140 -3.92 19.71 -12.12
C GLU A 140 -4.40 19.14 -10.78
N GLN A 141 -5.00 17.95 -10.79
CA GLN A 141 -5.58 17.34 -9.58
C GLN A 141 -4.58 16.52 -8.76
N HIS A 142 -3.59 15.91 -9.41
CA HIS A 142 -2.81 14.83 -8.82
C HIS A 142 -1.29 15.02 -8.94
N GLY A 143 -0.81 16.14 -9.47
CA GLY A 143 0.62 16.26 -9.72
C GLY A 143 1.11 17.66 -10.07
N ASP A 144 2.28 17.70 -10.70
CA ASP A 144 2.92 18.93 -11.14
C ASP A 144 3.83 18.69 -12.36
N VAL A 145 4.25 19.79 -12.98
CA VAL A 145 5.07 19.78 -14.20
C VAL A 145 6.27 20.70 -14.01
N GLU A 146 7.45 20.18 -14.30
CA GLU A 146 8.71 20.94 -14.40
C GLU A 146 9.13 21.03 -15.87
N TYR A 147 9.14 22.24 -16.43
CA TYR A 147 9.59 22.48 -17.80
C TYR A 147 11.12 22.54 -17.84
N LEU A 148 11.75 21.54 -18.45
CA LEU A 148 13.20 21.39 -18.46
C LEU A 148 13.84 21.98 -19.72
N GLY A 149 13.07 22.27 -20.77
CA GLY A 149 13.58 22.82 -22.03
C GLY A 149 14.37 21.79 -22.83
N ASP A 150 15.40 22.25 -23.55
CA ASP A 150 16.22 21.41 -24.43
C ASP A 150 17.25 20.60 -23.63
N CYS A 151 16.83 19.41 -23.20
CA CYS A 151 17.65 18.50 -22.39
C CYS A 151 18.49 17.52 -23.21
N PHE A 152 18.15 17.34 -24.49
CA PHE A 152 18.73 16.30 -25.33
C PHE A 152 19.74 16.85 -26.37
N SER A 153 19.93 18.16 -26.47
CA SER A 153 20.96 18.76 -27.34
C SER A 153 22.38 18.24 -27.12
N THR A 154 22.73 17.86 -25.89
CA THR A 154 24.03 17.27 -25.53
C THR A 154 23.96 15.77 -25.18
N ALA A 155 22.81 15.12 -25.39
CA ALA A 155 22.63 13.70 -25.08
C ALA A 155 23.30 12.79 -26.11
N GLU A 156 23.40 11.50 -25.79
CA GLU A 156 23.92 10.46 -26.69
C GLU A 156 23.20 10.48 -28.04
N ARG A 157 21.86 10.61 -27.99
CA ARG A 157 21.05 10.90 -29.15
C ARG A 157 20.40 12.27 -29.02
N LYS A 158 20.69 13.12 -30.00
CA LYS A 158 20.26 14.52 -30.00
C LYS A 158 18.87 14.68 -30.62
N THR A 159 18.08 15.57 -30.04
CA THR A 159 16.83 16.07 -30.60
C THR A 159 16.63 17.52 -30.18
N GLY A 160 15.90 18.30 -30.97
CA GLY A 160 15.52 19.68 -30.64
C GLY A 160 14.20 19.78 -29.86
N VAL A 161 13.68 18.65 -29.39
CA VAL A 161 12.44 18.58 -28.61
C VAL A 161 12.69 19.18 -27.23
N ARG A 162 11.85 20.13 -26.85
CA ARG A 162 11.80 20.64 -25.48
C ARG A 162 11.01 19.67 -24.61
N VAL A 163 11.52 19.39 -23.42
CA VAL A 163 11.02 18.33 -22.54
C VAL A 163 10.44 18.90 -21.25
N ALA A 164 9.32 18.34 -20.82
CA ALA A 164 8.72 18.54 -19.51
C ALA A 164 8.81 17.25 -18.70
N LEU A 165 9.12 17.38 -17.41
CA LEU A 165 9.04 16.31 -16.42
C LEU A 165 7.71 16.43 -15.70
N VAL A 166 6.87 15.40 -15.85
CA VAL A 166 5.57 15.31 -15.20
C VAL A 166 5.69 14.36 -14.03
N TYR A 167 5.28 14.83 -12.85
CA TYR A 167 5.12 14.00 -11.66
C TYR A 167 3.63 13.88 -11.33
N LEU A 168 3.15 12.67 -11.08
CA LEU A 168 1.79 12.40 -10.62
C LEU A 168 1.83 11.51 -9.39
N LYS A 169 0.92 11.73 -8.44
CA LYS A 169 0.69 10.87 -7.29
C LYS A 169 -0.76 10.43 -7.25
N LYS A 170 -0.99 9.12 -7.30
CA LYS A 170 -2.32 8.50 -7.23
C LYS A 170 -2.52 7.90 -5.85
N GLU A 171 -3.60 8.30 -5.18
CA GLU A 171 -4.02 7.71 -3.90
C GLU A 171 -5.33 6.96 -4.13
N ALA A 172 -5.35 5.67 -3.85
CA ALA A 172 -6.55 4.85 -4.03
C ALA A 172 -7.65 5.29 -3.04
N GLU A 173 -8.90 5.40 -3.50
CA GLU A 173 -10.01 5.84 -2.63
C GLU A 173 -10.23 4.92 -1.44
N ASP A 174 -9.93 3.63 -1.58
CA ASP A 174 -10.14 2.61 -0.56
C ASP A 174 -9.16 2.71 0.61
N ASP A 175 -8.03 3.42 0.46
CA ASP A 175 -7.03 3.61 1.52
C ASP A 175 -7.36 4.78 2.47
N ARG A 176 -8.44 5.53 2.22
CA ARG A 176 -8.91 6.59 3.12
C ARG A 176 -9.52 5.97 4.38
N VAL A 177 -8.81 6.07 5.50
CA VAL A 177 -9.30 5.65 6.82
C VAL A 177 -10.31 6.67 7.33
N ASP A 178 -11.59 6.31 7.39
CA ASP A 178 -12.62 7.14 8.00
C ASP A 178 -12.56 7.00 9.53
N LEU A 179 -11.78 7.89 10.15
CA LEU A 179 -11.52 7.89 11.60
C LEU A 179 -12.72 8.34 12.45
N TRP A 180 -13.86 8.70 11.84
CA TRP A 180 -15.02 9.28 12.51
C TRP A 180 -16.26 8.39 12.43
N THR A 181 -16.21 7.20 13.05
CA THR A 181 -17.39 6.35 13.22
C THR A 181 -18.05 6.59 14.59
N ASN A 182 -19.35 6.90 14.59
CA ASN A 182 -20.16 7.20 15.79
C ASN A 182 -20.87 5.96 16.39
N GLU A 183 -20.43 4.76 16.04
CA GLU A 183 -21.14 3.52 16.40
C GLU A 183 -20.49 2.79 17.58
N SER A 184 -21.31 2.41 18.57
CA SER A 184 -20.88 1.94 19.89
C SER A 184 -21.06 0.43 20.12
N GLN A 185 -21.32 -0.38 19.09
CA GLN A 185 -21.53 -1.83 19.22
C GLN A 185 -20.42 -2.62 18.52
N GLU A 186 -19.91 -3.68 19.17
CA GLU A 186 -19.14 -4.73 18.49
C GLU A 186 -20.09 -5.41 17.50
N ARG A 187 -19.83 -5.30 16.19
CA ARG A 187 -20.62 -5.92 15.13
C ARG A 187 -19.99 -7.22 14.68
N ASP A 188 -20.84 -8.21 14.41
CA ASP A 188 -20.45 -9.40 13.65
C ASP A 188 -20.16 -9.00 12.19
N ILE A 189 -19.04 -9.50 11.66
CA ILE A 189 -18.69 -9.34 10.23
C ILE A 189 -19.49 -10.37 9.44
N ALA A 190 -20.32 -9.91 8.50
CA ALA A 190 -21.04 -10.79 7.57
C ALA A 190 -20.05 -11.59 6.70
N ASP A 191 -20.19 -12.91 6.69
CA ASP A 191 -19.39 -13.80 5.84
C ASP A 191 -20.12 -14.10 4.54
N ASP A 192 -19.73 -13.44 3.45
CA ASP A 192 -20.18 -13.76 2.10
C ASP A 192 -19.19 -14.70 1.38
N ILE A 193 -18.77 -15.79 2.04
CA ILE A 193 -18.00 -16.85 1.38
C ILE A 193 -19.00 -17.87 0.81
N GLN A 194 -19.53 -17.59 -0.39
CA GLN A 194 -20.24 -18.61 -1.16
C GLN A 194 -19.22 -19.55 -1.81
N ALA A 195 -19.00 -20.72 -1.19
CA ALA A 195 -18.33 -21.85 -1.83
C ALA A 195 -19.26 -22.45 -2.91
N GLY A 196 -19.37 -21.76 -4.04
CA GLY A 196 -20.08 -22.24 -5.22
C GLY A 196 -19.32 -23.38 -5.90
N ASN A 197 -20.04 -24.39 -6.38
CA ASN A 197 -19.48 -25.46 -7.20
C ASN A 197 -18.69 -24.87 -8.37
N ILE A 198 -17.41 -25.23 -8.45
CA ILE A 198 -16.48 -24.70 -9.44
C ILE A 198 -16.76 -25.39 -10.78
N PRO A 199 -17.14 -24.65 -11.84
CA PRO A 199 -17.37 -25.24 -13.15
C PRO A 199 -16.06 -25.77 -13.73
N ALA A 200 -15.95 -27.08 -13.93
CA ALA A 200 -14.86 -27.67 -14.68
C ALA A 200 -15.06 -27.35 -16.18
N VAL A 201 -14.48 -26.25 -16.67
CA VAL A 201 -14.45 -25.95 -18.11
C VAL A 201 -13.31 -26.75 -18.77
N MET A 202 -13.48 -27.18 -20.02
CA MET A 202 -12.50 -28.03 -20.74
C MET A 202 -11.17 -27.33 -21.09
N ASP A 203 -11.05 -26.02 -20.88
CA ASP A 203 -9.81 -25.27 -21.14
C ASP A 203 -8.94 -25.19 -19.88
N SER A 204 -7.92 -26.04 -19.82
CA SER A 204 -6.98 -26.12 -18.69
C SER A 204 -6.21 -24.80 -18.46
N LEU A 205 -5.83 -24.10 -19.53
CA LEU A 205 -5.07 -22.85 -19.42
C LEU A 205 -5.97 -21.69 -18.97
N GLY A 206 -7.15 -21.56 -19.57
CA GLY A 206 -8.14 -20.57 -19.15
C GLY A 206 -8.59 -20.75 -17.69
N ASN A 207 -8.72 -22.00 -17.22
CA ASN A 207 -8.99 -22.28 -15.82
C ASN A 207 -7.83 -21.85 -14.91
N MET A 208 -6.57 -22.11 -15.28
CA MET A 208 -5.41 -21.66 -14.50
C MET A 208 -5.37 -20.14 -14.37
N GLN A 209 -5.59 -19.41 -15.47
CA GLN A 209 -5.69 -17.95 -15.44
C GLN A 209 -6.85 -17.48 -14.55
N HIS A 210 -8.03 -18.10 -14.69
CA HIS A 210 -9.19 -17.74 -13.86
C HIS A 210 -8.90 -17.88 -12.36
N TYR A 211 -8.28 -18.98 -11.93
CA TYR A 211 -7.92 -19.16 -10.51
C TYR A 211 -6.82 -18.20 -10.06
N TYR A 212 -5.85 -17.90 -10.92
CA TYR A 212 -4.80 -16.92 -10.65
C TYR A 212 -5.40 -15.52 -10.42
N ASP A 213 -6.28 -15.07 -11.32
CA ASP A 213 -6.95 -13.77 -11.23
C ASP A 213 -7.85 -13.70 -10.00
N ALA A 214 -8.64 -14.76 -9.74
CA ALA A 214 -9.49 -14.83 -8.55
C ALA A 214 -8.66 -14.77 -7.25
N ALA A 215 -7.55 -15.51 -7.19
CA ALA A 215 -6.65 -15.47 -6.05
C ALA A 215 -6.06 -14.07 -5.83
N ASN A 216 -5.61 -13.38 -6.88
CA ASN A 216 -5.10 -12.02 -6.80
C ASN A 216 -6.17 -11.04 -6.30
N ILE A 217 -7.38 -11.08 -6.86
CA ILE A 217 -8.49 -10.19 -6.45
C ILE A 217 -8.75 -10.32 -4.94
N HIS A 218 -8.86 -11.55 -4.44
CA HIS A 218 -9.15 -11.77 -3.03
C HIS A 218 -7.96 -11.44 -2.13
N MET A 219 -6.73 -11.73 -2.56
CA MET A 219 -5.52 -11.44 -1.77
C MET A 219 -5.24 -9.93 -1.70
N PHE A 220 -5.47 -9.17 -2.77
CA PHE A 220 -5.33 -7.72 -2.75
C PHE A 220 -6.34 -7.05 -1.83
N LYS A 221 -7.60 -7.50 -1.84
CA LYS A 221 -8.60 -7.09 -0.85
C LYS A 221 -8.14 -7.44 0.58
N ALA A 222 -7.58 -8.63 0.77
CA ALA A 222 -7.06 -9.03 2.08
C ALA A 222 -5.93 -8.10 2.54
N PHE A 223 -4.97 -7.74 1.68
CA PHE A 223 -3.90 -6.79 2.01
C PHE A 223 -4.45 -5.41 2.41
N GLN A 224 -5.43 -4.88 1.68
CA GLN A 224 -6.09 -3.62 2.01
C GLN A 224 -6.79 -3.70 3.38
N HIS A 225 -7.55 -4.76 3.64
CA HIS A 225 -8.23 -4.96 4.92
C HIS A 225 -7.25 -5.17 6.08
N ILE A 226 -6.15 -5.90 5.87
CA ILE A 226 -5.07 -6.07 6.84
C ILE A 226 -4.45 -4.71 7.18
N ARG A 227 -4.13 -3.89 6.18
CA ARG A 227 -3.58 -2.54 6.38
C ARG A 227 -4.54 -1.65 7.16
N LYS A 228 -5.82 -1.63 6.80
CA LYS A 228 -6.86 -0.87 7.53
C LYS A 228 -6.96 -1.32 8.99
N ALA A 229 -7.02 -2.63 9.23
CA ALA A 229 -7.04 -3.20 10.56
C ALA A 229 -5.80 -2.75 11.36
N ALA A 230 -4.61 -2.84 10.78
CA ALA A 230 -3.37 -2.41 11.41
C ALA A 230 -3.41 -0.93 11.83
N ILE A 231 -3.91 -0.02 10.98
CA ILE A 231 -4.04 1.40 11.32
C ILE A 231 -4.99 1.63 12.51
N TYR A 232 -6.16 0.97 12.53
CA TYR A 232 -7.09 1.08 13.66
C TYR A 232 -6.55 0.46 14.94
N MET A 233 -5.77 -0.63 14.83
CA MET A 233 -5.09 -1.23 15.96
C MET A 233 -3.99 -0.32 16.53
N GLU A 234 -3.20 0.31 15.66
CA GLU A 234 -2.18 1.29 16.03
C GLU A 234 -2.80 2.52 16.71
N ALA A 235 -3.94 3.02 16.22
CA ALA A 235 -4.70 4.09 16.88
C ALA A 235 -5.17 3.68 18.29
N ASN A 236 -5.49 2.39 18.48
CA ASN A 236 -5.75 1.79 19.79
C ASN A 236 -4.47 1.48 20.60
N GLY A 237 -3.29 1.80 20.07
CA GLY A 237 -2.00 1.68 20.72
C GLY A 237 -1.44 0.25 20.76
N HIS A 238 -1.88 -0.60 19.82
CA HIS A 238 -1.35 -1.94 19.60
C HIS A 238 -0.35 -1.95 18.44
N ASP A 239 0.76 -2.63 18.63
CA ASP A 239 1.75 -2.84 17.58
C ASP A 239 1.35 -4.11 16.78
N TYR A 240 0.93 -3.94 15.53
CA TYR A 240 0.43 -5.04 14.69
C TYR A 240 1.55 -5.99 14.24
N LEU A 241 2.82 -5.53 14.26
CA LEU A 241 3.96 -6.19 13.63
C LEU A 241 4.66 -7.27 14.50
N LYS A 242 4.02 -7.82 15.54
CA LYS A 242 4.63 -8.85 16.41
C LYS A 242 3.72 -10.06 16.67
N SER A 243 4.27 -11.24 16.32
CA SER A 243 4.08 -12.64 16.77
C SER A 243 2.71 -13.20 17.18
N ASP A 244 1.81 -12.39 17.71
CA ASP A 244 0.59 -12.86 18.37
C ASP A 244 -0.49 -13.26 17.37
N TYR A 245 -0.28 -12.97 16.08
CA TYR A 245 -1.19 -13.28 14.99
C TYR A 245 -0.65 -14.29 13.97
N ASP A 246 0.56 -14.82 14.19
CA ASP A 246 1.26 -15.72 13.24
C ASP A 246 0.45 -16.99 12.93
N ASN A 247 -0.35 -17.46 13.90
CA ASN A 247 -1.19 -18.66 13.77
C ASN A 247 -2.61 -18.38 13.26
N ILE A 248 -3.01 -17.12 13.08
CA ILE A 248 -4.38 -16.78 12.64
C ILE A 248 -4.55 -17.05 11.14
N LEU A 249 -3.53 -16.78 10.32
CA LEU A 249 -3.62 -16.96 8.87
C LEU A 249 -3.80 -18.45 8.47
N PRO A 250 -3.04 -19.42 9.04
CA PRO A 250 -3.30 -20.84 8.80
C PRO A 250 -4.68 -21.29 9.28
N LEU A 251 -5.13 -20.81 10.44
CA LEU A 251 -6.46 -21.15 10.97
C LEU A 251 -7.59 -20.62 10.07
N ALA A 252 -7.39 -19.49 9.39
CA ALA A 252 -8.37 -18.90 8.48
C ALA A 252 -8.67 -19.79 7.27
N LEU A 253 -7.67 -20.54 6.80
CA LEU A 253 -7.80 -21.47 5.68
C LEU A 253 -8.58 -22.74 6.06
N GLU A 254 -8.54 -23.13 7.34
CA GLU A 254 -9.23 -24.32 7.84
C GLU A 254 -10.63 -24.02 8.39
N ASN A 255 -10.76 -22.97 9.20
CA ASN A 255 -11.99 -22.62 9.90
C ASN A 255 -12.08 -21.11 10.18
N ILE A 256 -12.85 -20.42 9.36
CA ILE A 256 -13.06 -18.96 9.47
C ILE A 256 -13.71 -18.56 10.80
N ASN A 257 -14.62 -19.37 11.35
CA ASN A 257 -15.31 -19.08 12.59
C ASN A 257 -14.36 -19.17 13.79
N ALA A 258 -13.51 -20.20 13.84
CA ALA A 258 -12.49 -20.34 14.87
C ALA A 258 -11.48 -19.18 14.80
N THR A 259 -11.10 -18.78 13.58
CA THR A 259 -10.21 -17.64 13.32
C THR A 259 -10.77 -16.33 13.86
N LYS A 260 -12.02 -16.03 13.53
CA LYS A 260 -12.72 -14.83 14.04
C LYS A 260 -12.77 -14.82 15.56
N ALA A 261 -13.07 -15.97 16.18
CA ALA A 261 -13.16 -16.09 17.63
C ALA A 261 -11.80 -15.85 18.30
N GLU A 262 -10.74 -16.51 17.82
CA GLU A 262 -9.38 -16.35 18.36
C GLU A 262 -8.85 -14.92 18.19
N PHE A 263 -9.01 -14.34 16.98
CA PHE A 263 -8.64 -12.95 16.72
C PHE A 263 -9.36 -11.98 17.66
N SER A 264 -10.68 -12.09 17.75
CA SER A 264 -11.51 -11.18 18.56
C SER A 264 -11.14 -11.26 20.03
N LYS A 265 -10.88 -12.47 20.54
CA LYS A 265 -10.47 -12.69 21.93
C LYS A 265 -9.10 -12.07 22.24
N ILE A 266 -8.10 -12.31 21.38
CA ILE A 266 -6.75 -11.73 21.54
C ILE A 266 -6.82 -10.20 21.47
N HIS A 267 -7.47 -9.67 20.43
CA HIS A 267 -7.58 -8.23 20.21
C HIS A 267 -8.31 -7.53 21.38
N ARG A 268 -9.45 -8.09 21.82
CA ARG A 268 -10.21 -7.56 22.96
C ARG A 268 -9.40 -7.55 24.25
N ASN A 269 -8.71 -8.65 24.57
CA ASN A 269 -7.88 -8.73 25.77
C ASN A 269 -6.78 -7.66 25.76
N LYS A 270 -6.07 -7.50 24.63
CA LYS A 270 -5.06 -6.45 24.47
C LYS A 270 -5.66 -5.05 24.64
N SER A 271 -6.80 -4.78 24.01
CA SER A 271 -7.48 -3.48 24.09
C SER A 271 -7.86 -3.11 25.53
N TRP A 272 -8.37 -4.07 26.31
CA TRP A 272 -8.59 -3.86 27.74
C TRP A 272 -7.30 -3.54 28.50
N HIS A 273 -6.23 -4.32 28.33
CA HIS A 273 -4.93 -4.02 28.93
C HIS A 273 -4.44 -2.61 28.61
N LYS A 274 -4.66 -2.14 27.38
CA LYS A 274 -4.30 -0.78 26.99
C LYS A 274 -5.07 0.28 27.76
N VAL A 275 -6.39 0.12 27.94
CA VAL A 275 -7.20 1.02 28.78
C VAL A 275 -6.59 1.16 30.16
N PHE A 276 -6.25 0.05 30.82
CA PHE A 276 -5.64 0.08 32.16
C PHE A 276 -4.26 0.74 32.18
N SER A 277 -3.44 0.48 31.16
CA SER A 277 -2.13 1.13 31.04
C SER A 277 -2.25 2.65 30.93
N ARG A 278 -3.23 3.16 30.16
CA ARG A 278 -3.48 4.59 29.95
C ARG A 278 -4.03 5.30 31.18
N MET A 279 -4.79 4.59 32.01
CA MET A 279 -5.35 5.15 33.26
C MET A 279 -4.32 5.29 34.39
N GLU A 280 -3.07 4.90 34.14
CA GLU A 280 -1.94 5.05 35.07
C GLU A 280 -2.23 4.48 36.48
N PHE A 281 -2.95 3.35 36.57
CA PHE A 281 -3.30 2.72 37.85
C PHE A 281 -2.09 2.38 38.73
N HIS A 282 -0.89 2.33 38.15
CA HIS A 282 0.37 2.23 38.89
C HIS A 282 0.61 3.37 39.90
N LYS A 283 0.01 4.54 39.70
CA LYS A 283 0.07 5.67 40.65
C LYS A 283 -0.83 5.48 41.87
N TRP A 284 -1.79 4.57 41.80
CA TRP A 284 -2.92 4.50 42.76
C TRP A 284 -3.09 3.14 43.42
N LEU A 285 -2.53 2.08 42.84
CA LEU A 285 -2.61 0.69 43.29
C LEU A 285 -1.20 0.11 43.46
N ASP A 286 -1.01 -0.78 44.43
CA ASP A 286 0.25 -1.52 44.59
C ASP A 286 0.41 -2.64 43.53
N GLN A 287 1.59 -3.26 43.47
CA GLN A 287 1.88 -4.30 42.47
C GLN A 287 0.96 -5.53 42.59
N LYS A 288 0.54 -5.91 43.81
CA LYS A 288 -0.29 -7.09 44.05
C LYS A 288 -1.72 -6.82 43.56
N GLN A 289 -2.28 -5.66 43.91
CA GLN A 289 -3.60 -5.22 43.46
C GLN A 289 -3.67 -5.05 41.94
N ARG A 290 -2.62 -4.51 41.31
CA ARG A 290 -2.55 -4.44 39.83
C ARG A 290 -2.56 -5.80 39.17
N ASN A 291 -1.80 -6.76 39.71
CA ASN A 291 -1.74 -8.11 39.16
C ASN A 291 -3.07 -8.86 39.32
N GLU A 292 -3.79 -8.62 40.42
CA GLU A 292 -5.13 -9.18 40.65
C GLU A 292 -6.15 -8.60 39.66
N LEU A 293 -6.13 -7.28 39.45
CA LEU A 293 -6.98 -6.62 38.45
C LEU A 293 -6.73 -7.12 37.02
N ILE A 294 -5.46 -7.30 36.64
CA ILE A 294 -5.08 -7.88 35.34
C ILE A 294 -5.62 -9.32 35.20
N ARG A 295 -5.48 -10.14 36.23
CA ARG A 295 -6.03 -11.51 36.22
C ARG A 295 -7.55 -11.54 36.12
N ASP A 296 -8.24 -10.59 36.74
CA ASP A 296 -9.69 -10.49 36.63
C ASP A 296 -10.12 -10.08 35.22
N ILE A 297 -9.34 -9.26 34.51
CA ILE A 297 -9.55 -8.97 33.09
C ILE A 297 -9.30 -10.20 32.23
N ASP A 298 -8.25 -10.97 32.50
CA ASP A 298 -7.97 -12.21 31.78
C ASP A 298 -9.09 -13.24 31.98
N ARG A 299 -9.64 -13.33 33.20
CA ARG A 299 -10.78 -14.18 33.54
C ARG A 299 -12.09 -13.69 32.94
N ASN A 300 -12.31 -12.38 32.92
CA ASN A 300 -13.51 -11.73 32.39
C ASN A 300 -13.32 -11.24 30.95
N GLY A 301 -12.33 -11.76 30.21
CA GLY A 301 -11.96 -11.30 28.85
C GLY A 301 -13.06 -11.44 27.79
N ASN A 302 -14.22 -11.96 28.18
CA ASN A 302 -15.43 -11.99 27.37
C ASN A 302 -16.27 -10.71 27.45
N ILE A 303 -15.96 -9.74 28.33
CA ILE A 303 -16.69 -8.46 28.38
C ILE A 303 -16.45 -7.69 27.06
N PRO A 304 -17.51 -7.40 26.27
CA PRO A 304 -17.38 -6.67 25.02
C PRO A 304 -16.67 -5.33 25.20
N PHE A 305 -15.79 -4.97 24.27
CA PHE A 305 -15.03 -3.73 24.30
C PHE A 305 -15.89 -2.56 23.77
N THR A 306 -16.87 -2.14 24.57
CA THR A 306 -17.76 -1.00 24.27
C THR A 306 -17.47 0.17 25.20
N LYS A 307 -17.86 1.39 24.79
CA LYS A 307 -17.71 2.60 25.61
C LYS A 307 -18.39 2.47 26.97
N GLU A 308 -19.60 1.91 26.98
CA GLU A 308 -20.41 1.67 28.17
C GLU A 308 -19.74 0.69 29.11
N ASN A 309 -19.20 -0.42 28.58
CA ASN A 309 -18.49 -1.41 29.38
C ASN A 309 -17.18 -0.85 29.93
N ILE A 310 -16.41 -0.10 29.12
CA ILE A 310 -15.18 0.56 29.58
C ILE A 310 -15.51 1.49 30.75
N LYS A 311 -16.51 2.36 30.59
CA LYS A 311 -16.93 3.28 31.64
C LYS A 311 -17.41 2.55 32.89
N GLY A 312 -18.28 1.55 32.74
CA GLY A 312 -18.84 0.78 33.85
C GLY A 312 -17.76 0.01 34.62
N THR A 313 -16.83 -0.63 33.92
CA THR A 313 -15.70 -1.33 34.54
C THR A 313 -14.81 -0.36 35.32
N LEU A 314 -14.47 0.80 34.74
CA LEU A 314 -13.69 1.82 35.44
C LEU A 314 -14.43 2.36 36.68
N GLN A 315 -15.73 2.65 36.57
CA GLN A 315 -16.56 3.10 37.69
C GLN A 315 -16.59 2.07 38.82
N ASN A 316 -16.85 0.80 38.51
CA ASN A 316 -16.85 -0.29 39.48
C ASN A 316 -15.50 -0.39 40.23
N ILE A 317 -14.39 -0.23 39.51
CA ILE A 317 -13.06 -0.24 40.12
C ILE A 317 -12.87 0.95 41.07
N PHE A 318 -13.32 2.15 40.69
CA PHE A 318 -13.26 3.32 41.56
C PHE A 318 -14.16 3.19 42.79
N GLU A 319 -15.36 2.63 42.66
CA GLU A 319 -16.30 2.40 43.76
C GLU A 319 -15.80 1.32 44.73
N GLN A 320 -15.30 0.20 44.19
CA GLN A 320 -14.64 -0.83 45.01
C GLN A 320 -13.41 -0.25 45.72
N ARG A 321 -12.66 0.65 45.07
CA ARG A 321 -11.53 1.35 45.69
C ARG A 321 -11.99 2.29 46.80
N GLN A 322 -13.06 3.07 46.62
CA GLN A 322 -13.60 3.91 47.70
C GLN A 322 -13.92 3.05 48.93
N ARG A 323 -14.56 1.89 48.71
CA ARG A 323 -14.87 0.93 49.78
C ARG A 323 -13.62 0.34 50.43
N LEU A 324 -12.59 -0.01 49.64
CA LEU A 324 -11.31 -0.53 50.15
C LEU A 324 -10.50 0.56 50.89
N PHE A 325 -10.58 1.82 50.45
CA PHE A 325 -9.93 2.95 51.11
C PHE A 325 -10.63 3.27 52.44
N GLU A 326 -11.98 3.29 52.46
CA GLU A 326 -12.79 3.44 53.66
C GLU A 326 -12.56 2.30 54.66
N GLN A 327 -12.46 1.06 54.19
CA GLN A 327 -12.13 -0.11 55.02
C GLN A 327 -10.68 -0.06 55.55
N SER A 328 -9.73 0.41 54.74
CA SER A 328 -8.33 0.55 55.18
C SER A 328 -8.17 1.67 56.21
N VAL A 329 -8.92 2.77 56.10
CA VAL A 329 -8.96 3.83 57.10
C VAL A 329 -9.65 3.33 58.38
N ALA A 330 -10.76 2.59 58.27
CA ALA A 330 -11.43 2.00 59.43
C ALA A 330 -10.52 1.03 60.20
N ASN A 331 -9.75 0.19 59.49
CA ASN A 331 -8.78 -0.73 60.09
C ASN A 331 -7.55 -0.06 60.72
N VAL A 332 -7.34 1.25 60.52
CA VAL A 332 -6.26 2.03 61.17
C VAL A 332 -6.76 2.68 62.49
N PHE A 333 -8.08 2.69 62.71
CA PHE A 333 -8.72 3.28 63.89
C PHE A 333 -9.32 2.24 64.86
N ASP A 334 -9.14 0.94 64.58
CA ASP A 334 -9.35 -0.19 65.52
C ASP A 334 -8.00 -0.77 65.95
#